data_AF-A0A4Y8Z5V6-F1
#
_entry.id   AF-A0A4Y8Z5V6-F1
#
_cell.length_a   1.000
_cell.length_b   1.000
_cell.length_c   1.000
_cell.angle_alpha   90.00
_cell.angle_beta   90.00
_cell.angle_gamma   90.00
#
_symmetry.space_group_name_H-M   'P 1'
#
loop_
_entity.id
_entity.type
_entity.pdbx_description
1 polymer ?
#
loop_
_entity_poly.entity_id
_entity_poly.type
_entity_poly.pdbx_seq_one_letter_code
_entity_poly.pdbx_strand_id
1 'polypeptide(L)' 'MRKYRVIMKNALGGDPIPLGLFDTLLEANTWIQDVGKRDEHELGTYTVGVEPAERPGEQQVVDE' A
#
# COMPACT_ATOMS: atom_id res chain seq x y z
N MET A 1 14.20 -9.52 2.67
CA MET A 1 13.73 -9.24 1.30
C MET A 1 12.82 -8.02 1.34
N ARG A 2 12.83 -7.17 0.31
CA ARG A 2 12.02 -5.95 0.26
C ARG A 2 10.59 -6.33 -0.16
N LYS A 3 9.58 -5.98 0.63
CA LYS A 3 8.17 -6.22 0.29
C LYS A 3 7.55 -4.93 -0.24
N TYR A 4 6.70 -5.08 -1.24
CA TYR A 4 5.98 -3.99 -1.90
C TYR A 4 4.50 -4.06 -1.48
N ARG A 5 3.96 -2.97 -0.96
CA ARG A 5 2.59 -2.89 -0.51
C ARG A 5 1.79 -2.05 -1.47
N VAL A 6 0.65 -2.56 -1.94
CA VAL A 6 -0.31 -1.75 -2.69
C VAL A 6 -1.27 -1.11 -1.71
N ILE A 7 -1.43 0.21 -1.82
CA ILE A 7 -2.31 1.01 -0.99
C ILE A 7 -3.24 1.78 -1.93
N MET A 8 -4.54 1.74 -1.67
CA MET A 8 -5.51 2.60 -2.31
C MET A 8 -5.79 3.81 -1.43
N LYS A 9 -5.69 5.01 -2.01
CA LYS A 9 -6.17 6.24 -1.39
C LYS A 9 -7.55 6.54 -1.93
N ASN A 10 -8.55 6.49 -1.06
CA ASN A 10 -9.91 6.85 -1.44
C ASN A 10 -9.96 8.34 -1.84
N ALA A 11 -10.59 8.65 -2.98
CA ALA A 11 -10.76 10.02 -3.47
C ALA A 11 -11.63 10.88 -2.53
N LEU A 12 -12.46 10.26 -1.70
CA LEU A 12 -13.35 10.92 -0.73
C LEU A 12 -12.65 11.30 0.59
N GLY A 13 -11.32 11.18 0.67
CA GLY A 13 -10.54 11.63 1.84
C GLY A 13 -10.53 10.65 3.01
N GLY A 14 -10.87 9.38 2.77
CA GLY A 14 -10.76 8.31 3.77
C GLY A 14 -9.32 7.81 3.96
N ASP A 15 -9.12 7.01 5.01
CA ASP A 15 -7.83 6.41 5.31
C ASP A 15 -7.31 5.53 4.15
N PRO A 16 -5.98 5.47 3.93
CA PRO A 16 -5.41 4.61 2.92
C PRO A 16 -5.67 3.13 3.23
N ILE A 17 -6.21 2.40 2.25
CA ILE A 17 -6.59 0.99 2.40
C ILE A 17 -5.46 0.11 1.85
N PRO A 18 -4.82 -0.74 2.67
CA PRO A 18 -3.83 -1.70 2.17
C PRO A 18 -4.54 -2.85 1.44
N LEU A 19 -4.14 -3.12 0.20
CA LEU A 19 -4.79 -4.11 -0.65
C LEU A 19 -4.00 -5.41 -0.81
N GLY A 20 -2.68 -5.35 -0.65
CA GLY A 20 -1.83 -6.54 -0.78
C GLY A 20 -0.36 -6.28 -0.54
N LEU A 21 0.39 -7.37 -0.35
CA LEU A 21 1.83 -7.40 -0.19
C LEU A 21 2.45 -8.31 -1.25
N PHE A 22 3.52 -7.84 -1.88
CA PHE A 22 4.16 -8.47 -3.03
C PHE A 22 5.67 -8.54 -2.82
N ASP A 23 6.31 -9.54 -3.43
CA ASP A 23 7.75 -9.72 -3.37
C ASP A 23 8.49 -8.80 -4.36
N THR A 24 7.82 -8.40 -5.44
CA THR A 24 8.40 -7.54 -6.46
C THR A 24 7.50 -6.35 -6.81
N LEU A 25 8.12 -5.28 -7.31
CA LEU A 25 7.40 -4.13 -7.85
C LEU A 25 6.58 -4.49 -9.09
N LEU A 26 7.06 -5.44 -9.90
CA LEU A 26 6.36 -5.89 -11.10
C LEU A 26 5.02 -6.54 -10.73
N GLU A 27 5.01 -7.46 -9.76
CA GLU A 27 3.79 -8.11 -9.29
C GLU A 27 2.78 -7.10 -8.73
N ALA A 28 3.24 -6.14 -7.92
CA ALA A 28 2.39 -5.08 -7.39
C ALA A 28 1.75 -4.24 -8.51
N ASN A 29 2.52 -3.85 -9.52
CA ASN A 29 2.02 -3.07 -10.66
C ASN A 29 1.06 -3.88 -11.54
N THR A 30 1.36 -5.16 -11.80
CA THR A 30 0.47 -6.04 -12.56
C THR A 30 -0.87 -6.22 -11.84
N TRP A 31 -0.84 -6.37 -10.52
CA TRP A 31 -2.06 -6.45 -9.71
C TRP A 31 -2.90 -5.18 -9.82
N ILE A 32 -2.29 -4.00 -9.72
CA ILE A 32 -3.00 -2.70 -9.89
C ILE A 32 -3.64 -2.63 -11.28
N GLN A 33 -2.95 -3.09 -12.33
CA GLN A 33 -3.50 -3.06 -13.69
C GLN A 33 -4.64 -4.06 -13.91
N ASP A 34 -4.64 -5.20 -13.21
CA ASP A 34 -5.72 -6.20 -13.31
C ASP A 34 -6.94 -5.76 -12.49
N VAL A 35 -6.73 -5.33 -11.24
CA VAL A 35 -7.80 -4.90 -10.33
C VAL A 35 -8.37 -3.54 -10.71
N GLY A 36 -7.51 -2.57 -11.04
CA GLY A 36 -7.93 -1.24 -11.48
C GLY A 36 -8.73 -1.24 -12.80
N LYS A 37 -8.70 -2.33 -13.56
CA LYS A 37 -9.55 -2.53 -14.76
C LYS A 37 -10.87 -3.25 -14.47
N ARG A 38 -10.97 -3.99 -13.36
CA ARG A 38 -12.21 -4.65 -12.95
C ARG A 38 -13.14 -3.70 -12.20
N ASP A 39 -12.56 -2.74 -11.50
CA ASP A 39 -13.25 -1.73 -10.70
C ASP A 39 -13.19 -0.34 -11.36
N GLU A 40 -13.62 -0.24 -12.63
CA GLU A 40 -13.72 1.02 -13.40
C GLU A 40 -14.70 2.05 -12.78
N HIS A 41 -15.28 1.74 -11.61
CA HIS A 41 -16.09 2.63 -10.80
C HIS A 41 -15.27 3.20 -9.64
N GLU A 42 -14.85 4.46 -9.76
CA GLU A 42 -14.69 5.45 -8.68
C GLU A 42 -13.81 5.12 -7.46
N LEU A 43 -12.93 4.11 -7.50
CA LEU A 43 -12.18 3.65 -6.33
C LEU A 43 -10.73 4.21 -6.24
N GLY A 44 -10.60 5.54 -6.20
CA GLY A 44 -9.40 6.22 -5.70
C GLY A 44 -8.08 6.04 -6.48
N THR A 45 -6.97 6.53 -5.90
CA THR A 45 -5.62 6.46 -6.48
C THR A 45 -4.82 5.33 -5.84
N TYR A 46 -4.29 4.41 -6.65
CA TYR A 46 -3.41 3.33 -6.19
C TYR A 46 -1.96 3.82 -6.09
N THR A 47 -1.27 3.43 -5.03
CA THR A 47 0.16 3.72 -4.84
C THR A 47 0.87 2.46 -4.35
N VAL A 48 2.07 2.20 -4.89
CA VAL A 48 2.95 1.15 -4.37
C VAL A 48 3.89 1.75 -3.34
N GLY A 49 3.68 1.39 -2.09
CA GLY A 49 4.62 1.62 -1.00
C GLY A 49 5.64 0.50 -0.92
N VAL A 50 6.78 0.80 -0.30
CA VAL A 50 7.71 -0.23 0.14
C VAL A 50 7.51 -0.39 1.63
N GLU A 51 7.24 -1.61 2.09
CA GLU A 51 7.26 -1.86 3.53
C GLU A 51 8.70 -1.67 4.02
N PRO A 52 8.93 -0.76 4.99
CA PRO A 52 10.20 -0.78 5.68
C PRO A 52 10.32 -2.19 6.28
N ALA A 53 11.44 -2.87 6.00
CA ALA A 53 11.79 -4.06 6.77
C ALA A 53 11.68 -3.64 8.23
N GLU A 54 10.80 -4.30 9.00
CA GLU A 54 10.51 -3.95 10.39
C GLU A 54 11.81 -3.50 11.06
N ARG A 55 11.91 -2.21 11.39
CA ARG A 55 12.98 -1.75 12.26
C ARG A 55 12.56 -2.21 13.66
N PRO A 56 13.24 -3.18 14.28
CA PRO A 56 12.93 -3.49 15.66
C PRO A 56 13.41 -2.28 16.49
N GLY A 57 12.50 -1.42 16.94
CA GLY A 57 12.83 -0.42 17.96
C GLY A 57 12.34 1.01 17.79
N GLU A 58 11.11 1.27 17.34
CA GLU A 58 10.44 2.54 17.70
C GLU A 58 9.45 2.27 18.84
N GLN A 59 10.02 1.96 20.01
CA GLN A 59 9.31 2.06 21.28
C GLN A 59 9.22 3.55 21.63
N GLN A 60 7.98 4.06 21.74
CA GLN A 60 7.67 5.42 22.16
C GLN A 60 8.44 5.79 23.43
N VAL A 61 9.26 6.83 23.36
CA VAL A 61 9.60 7.64 24.53
C VAL A 61 8.57 8.76 24.61
N VAL A 62 7.59 8.58 25.50
CA VAL A 62 6.75 9.66 26.01
C VAL A 62 7.56 10.36 27.09
N ASP A 63 7.94 11.62 26.85
CA ASP A 63 8.55 12.48 27.87
C ASP A 63 7.42 13.01 28.77
N GLU A 64 7.63 12.91 30.09
CA GLU A 64 6.70 13.22 31.19
C GLU A 64 6.58 14.74 31.48
#